data_AF-F8IKZ4-F1
#
_entry.id   AF-F8IKZ4-F1
#
_cell.length_a   1.000
_cell.length_b   1.000
_cell.length_c   1.000
_cell.angle_alpha   90.00
_cell.angle_beta   90.00
_cell.angle_gamma   90.00
#
_symmetry.space_group_name_H-M   'P 1'
#
loop_
_entity.id
_entity.type
_entity.pdbx_description
1 polymer ?
#
loop_
_entity_poly.entity_id
_entity_poly.type
_entity_poly.pdbx_seq_one_letter_code
_entity_poly.pdbx_strand_id
1 'polypeptide(L)'
;MAQAAARPSSSVPHVKVAPGHVRVIIDGKLYDAIRVGNDTYVEEAAFNAFGTPHVDLGNGSIALTGRNVQGVIYYGKTYVPWSALAPSVRAIPLKGGGFELVSQPVKHSYAVLIQTSQAVAGSVAVLNVETVDGDNTVPGQAITISSTGFSQLEPSSGASAIHVTTDSSGTWQGGLTDSTAETVYVTVSWKTPSGGVVRQTVPVPFQAQKTNGTSGNASGPASQSPPSLSSEHLVASTPVSFYQNGVFLQASSGDESITFQLDTGAYETLLGGSLAAQLHLPNLGTIEVGGIGGTDEAYMSKVTLNIGGHVFPDIPCIVDPSWTGVPLLGYGFFQQNGYDLLISQTQSALYIMK
;
A
#
# COMPACT_ATOMS: atom_id res chain seq x y z
N MET A 1 -0.75 -44.49 -20.98
CA MET A 1 0.03 -44.78 -19.75
C MET A 1 1.26 -43.90 -19.77
N ALA A 2 1.29 -42.82 -18.99
CA ALA A 2 2.47 -41.97 -18.88
C ALA A 2 3.45 -42.62 -17.88
N GLN A 3 4.68 -42.90 -18.33
CA GLN A 3 5.77 -43.35 -17.46
C GLN A 3 6.07 -42.26 -16.43
N ALA A 4 5.99 -42.60 -15.15
CA ALA A 4 6.50 -41.78 -14.08
C ALA A 4 8.03 -41.68 -14.25
N ALA A 5 8.54 -40.48 -14.52
CA ALA A 5 9.97 -40.22 -14.57
C ALA A 5 10.60 -40.57 -13.21
N ALA A 6 11.62 -41.43 -13.22
CA ALA A 6 12.37 -41.77 -12.02
C ALA A 6 13.07 -40.51 -11.49
N ARG A 7 12.75 -40.14 -10.24
CA ARG A 7 13.35 -38.98 -9.56
C ARG A 7 14.82 -39.27 -9.26
N PRO A 8 15.76 -38.36 -9.56
CA PRO A 8 17.14 -38.51 -9.14
C PRO A 8 17.20 -38.50 -7.59
N SER A 9 17.98 -39.41 -7.02
CA SER A 9 18.20 -39.46 -5.58
C SER A 9 18.89 -38.18 -5.12
N SER A 10 18.30 -37.46 -4.17
CA SER A 10 18.95 -36.39 -3.43
C SER A 10 20.29 -36.89 -2.87
N SER A 11 21.40 -36.36 -3.40
CA SER A 11 22.78 -36.74 -3.06
C SER A 11 23.31 -36.01 -1.82
N VAL A 12 22.43 -35.40 -1.02
CA VAL A 12 22.82 -34.64 0.16
C VAL A 12 23.42 -35.59 1.20
N PRO A 13 24.68 -35.39 1.63
CA PRO A 13 25.33 -36.23 2.62
C PRO A 13 24.52 -36.30 3.92
N HIS A 14 24.65 -37.40 4.65
CA HIS A 14 24.11 -37.50 6.01
C HIS A 14 24.92 -36.58 6.93
N VAL A 15 24.35 -35.44 7.30
CA VAL A 15 24.95 -34.50 8.25
C VAL A 15 24.28 -34.68 9.61
N LYS A 16 25.09 -34.80 10.67
CA LYS A 16 24.58 -34.79 12.05
C LYS A 16 24.18 -33.36 12.40
N VAL A 17 22.90 -33.15 12.68
CA VAL A 17 22.35 -31.85 13.10
C VAL A 17 22.54 -31.62 14.60
N ALA A 18 22.57 -30.36 15.02
CA ALA A 18 22.69 -29.98 16.44
C ALA A 18 21.47 -30.47 17.24
N PRO A 19 21.58 -30.67 18.56
CA PRO A 19 20.45 -31.02 19.42
C PRO A 19 19.28 -30.03 19.24
N GLY A 20 18.06 -30.55 19.03
CA GLY A 20 16.86 -29.74 18.78
C GLY A 20 16.60 -29.40 17.31
N HIS A 21 17.59 -29.60 16.42
CA HIS A 21 17.43 -29.39 14.98
C HIS A 21 16.97 -30.65 14.26
N VAL A 22 16.30 -30.45 13.12
CA VAL A 22 15.78 -31.49 12.23
C VAL A 22 16.43 -31.33 10.87
N ARG A 23 16.82 -32.43 10.23
CA ARG A 23 17.33 -32.40 8.87
C ARG A 23 16.17 -32.16 7.90
N VAL A 24 16.17 -31.03 7.20
CA VAL A 24 15.17 -30.71 6.16
C VAL A 24 15.86 -30.45 4.83
N ILE A 25 15.39 -31.11 3.77
CA ILE A 25 15.90 -30.92 2.40
C ILE A 25 14.78 -30.35 1.53
N ILE A 26 15.06 -29.28 0.79
CA ILE A 26 14.17 -28.72 -0.25
C ILE A 26 15.01 -28.52 -1.51
N ASP A 27 14.54 -29.03 -2.65
CA ASP A 27 15.24 -28.96 -3.94
C ASP A 27 16.73 -29.32 -3.87
N GLY A 28 17.04 -30.39 -3.12
CA GLY A 28 18.40 -30.90 -2.95
C GLY A 28 19.32 -30.04 -2.07
N LYS A 29 18.80 -29.02 -1.38
CA LYS A 29 19.56 -28.19 -0.44
C LYS A 29 19.09 -28.44 1.00
N LEU A 30 20.03 -28.44 1.94
CA LEU A 30 19.74 -28.53 3.36
C LEU A 30 19.25 -27.16 3.87
N TYR A 31 18.14 -27.16 4.61
CA TYR A 31 17.60 -25.99 5.30
C TYR A 31 17.66 -26.20 6.80
N ASP A 32 17.86 -25.10 7.54
CA ASP A 32 17.80 -25.14 8.98
C ASP A 32 16.34 -25.33 9.45
N ALA A 33 16.15 -26.23 10.41
CA ALA A 33 14.84 -26.56 10.93
C ALA A 33 14.96 -27.03 12.37
N ILE A 34 13.95 -26.75 13.16
CA ILE A 34 13.85 -27.11 14.57
C ILE A 34 12.60 -27.93 14.84
N ARG A 35 12.63 -28.70 15.92
CA ARG A 35 11.45 -29.39 16.43
C ARG A 35 10.90 -28.65 17.64
N VAL A 36 9.64 -28.25 17.57
CA VAL A 36 8.92 -27.64 18.70
C VAL A 36 7.73 -28.55 19.01
N GLY A 37 7.79 -29.24 20.14
CA GLY A 37 6.85 -30.31 20.47
C GLY A 37 6.87 -31.44 19.44
N ASN A 38 5.75 -31.64 18.75
CA ASN A 38 5.61 -32.68 17.71
C ASN A 38 5.75 -32.16 16.28
N ASP A 39 5.87 -30.85 16.11
CA ASP A 39 5.93 -30.23 14.79
C ASP A 39 7.35 -29.81 14.41
N THR A 40 7.58 -29.75 13.10
CA THR A 40 8.83 -29.29 12.51
C THR A 40 8.63 -27.87 11.97
N TYR A 41 9.53 -26.97 12.35
CA TYR A 41 9.55 -25.62 11.85
C TYR A 41 10.82 -25.41 11.04
N VAL A 42 10.71 -24.77 9.89
CA VAL A 42 11.82 -24.53 8.96
C VAL A 42 12.11 -23.05 8.94
N GLU A 43 13.38 -22.66 8.84
CA GLU A 43 13.78 -21.26 8.70
C GLU A 43 13.00 -20.59 7.55
N GLU A 44 12.48 -19.39 7.80
CA GLU A 44 11.60 -18.63 6.90
C GLU A 44 12.13 -18.54 5.45
N ALA A 45 13.45 -18.43 5.27
CA ALA A 45 14.10 -18.39 3.96
C ALA A 45 13.73 -19.57 3.03
N ALA A 46 13.18 -20.66 3.58
CA ALA A 46 12.64 -21.78 2.82
C ALA A 46 11.46 -21.43 1.90
N PHE A 47 10.70 -20.35 2.15
CA PHE A 47 9.64 -19.91 1.24
C PHE A 47 10.17 -19.61 -0.17
N ASN A 48 11.39 -19.09 -0.28
CA ASN A 48 12.04 -18.79 -1.55
C ASN A 48 12.25 -20.06 -2.41
N ALA A 49 12.49 -21.20 -1.77
CA ALA A 49 12.65 -22.48 -2.47
C ALA A 49 11.34 -22.96 -3.11
N PHE A 50 10.20 -22.62 -2.49
CA PHE A 50 8.88 -22.94 -2.99
C PHE A 50 8.29 -21.88 -3.92
N GLY A 51 8.97 -20.73 -4.06
CA GLY A 51 8.43 -19.56 -4.75
C GLY A 51 7.15 -19.06 -4.07
N THR A 52 7.06 -19.15 -2.75
CA THR A 52 5.88 -18.75 -1.98
C THR A 52 5.99 -17.28 -1.58
N PRO A 53 5.08 -16.42 -2.07
CA PRO A 53 4.99 -15.03 -1.64
C PRO A 53 4.78 -14.89 -0.14
N HIS A 54 5.57 -14.03 0.49
CA HIS A 54 5.46 -13.73 1.92
C HIS A 54 5.99 -12.33 2.26
N VAL A 55 5.51 -11.79 3.38
CA VAL A 55 6.05 -10.59 4.03
C VAL A 55 6.23 -10.90 5.52
N ASP A 56 7.44 -10.71 6.03
CA ASP A 56 7.73 -10.76 7.47
C ASP A 56 7.10 -9.53 8.14
N LEU A 57 6.19 -9.76 9.10
CA LEU A 57 5.52 -8.73 9.88
C LEU A 57 6.22 -8.46 11.21
N GLY A 58 7.36 -9.13 11.46
CA GLY A 58 8.08 -9.07 12.71
C GLY A 58 7.48 -9.98 13.77
N ASN A 59 8.25 -10.20 14.85
CA ASN A 59 7.86 -11.04 15.98
C ASN A 59 7.41 -12.47 15.57
N GLY A 60 7.98 -12.97 14.47
CA GLY A 60 7.67 -14.28 13.92
C GLY A 60 6.30 -14.39 13.21
N SER A 61 5.59 -13.28 13.03
CA SER A 61 4.34 -13.23 12.27
C SER A 61 4.64 -12.99 10.80
N ILE A 62 4.01 -13.76 9.91
CA ILE A 62 4.27 -13.70 8.46
C ILE A 62 2.95 -13.66 7.70
N ALA A 63 2.81 -12.71 6.79
CA ALA A 63 1.71 -12.68 5.83
C ALA A 63 2.03 -13.59 4.64
N LEU A 64 1.07 -14.45 4.28
CA LEU A 64 1.10 -15.33 3.11
C LEU A 64 -0.14 -15.08 2.25
N THR A 65 -0.15 -15.63 1.04
CA THR A 65 -1.34 -15.61 0.19
C THR A 65 -2.57 -16.14 0.93
N GLY A 66 -3.55 -15.27 1.16
CA GLY A 66 -4.83 -15.58 1.80
C GLY A 66 -4.82 -15.85 3.31
N ARG A 67 -3.68 -15.73 4.01
CA ARG A 67 -3.62 -15.94 5.48
C ARG A 67 -2.34 -15.42 6.13
N ASN A 68 -2.38 -15.21 7.44
CA ASN A 68 -1.19 -15.02 8.26
C ASN A 68 -0.79 -16.34 8.96
N VAL A 69 0.51 -16.50 9.22
CA VAL A 69 1.07 -17.65 9.94
C VAL A 69 1.98 -17.15 11.05
N GLN A 70 1.86 -17.78 12.23
CA GLN A 70 2.75 -17.55 13.36
C GLN A 70 3.88 -18.58 13.36
N GLY A 71 5.11 -18.10 13.23
CA GLY A 71 6.34 -18.83 13.43
C GLY A 71 6.85 -18.76 14.87
N VAL A 72 7.94 -19.48 15.12
CA VAL A 72 8.68 -19.50 16.39
C VAL A 72 9.99 -18.77 16.20
N ILE A 73 10.28 -17.80 17.07
CA ILE A 73 11.57 -17.12 17.10
C ILE A 73 12.54 -17.97 17.93
N TYR A 74 13.67 -18.35 17.33
CA TYR A 74 14.71 -19.12 18.00
C TYR A 74 16.08 -18.61 17.56
N TYR A 75 16.92 -18.23 18.54
CA TYR A 75 18.22 -17.59 18.30
C TYR A 75 18.18 -16.42 17.29
N GLY A 76 17.15 -15.58 17.38
CA GLY A 76 17.01 -14.39 16.53
C GLY A 76 16.56 -14.67 15.09
N LYS A 77 16.16 -15.91 14.77
CA LYS A 77 15.60 -16.28 13.47
C LYS A 77 14.14 -16.74 13.61
N THR A 78 13.36 -16.48 12.57
CA THR A 78 11.97 -16.96 12.46
C THR A 78 11.95 -18.34 11.81
N TYR A 79 11.32 -19.31 12.48
CA TYR A 79 11.05 -20.64 11.94
C TYR A 79 9.55 -20.82 11.78
N VAL A 80 9.12 -21.22 10.58
CA VAL A 80 7.70 -21.36 10.20
C VAL A 80 7.27 -22.82 10.17
N PRO A 81 6.00 -23.14 10.47
CA PRO A 81 5.48 -24.49 10.29
C PRO A 81 5.78 -24.98 8.87
N TRP A 82 6.38 -26.17 8.73
CA TRP A 82 6.77 -26.70 7.41
C TRP A 82 5.58 -26.79 6.43
N SER A 83 4.38 -27.00 6.95
CA SER A 83 3.12 -27.08 6.19
C SER A 83 2.67 -25.72 5.62
N ALA A 84 3.26 -24.62 6.08
CA ALA A 84 2.98 -23.28 5.55
C ALA A 84 3.79 -22.95 4.31
N LEU A 85 4.89 -23.67 4.04
CA LEU A 85 5.87 -23.35 3.00
C LEU A 85 5.28 -23.33 1.58
N ALA A 86 4.22 -24.09 1.32
CA ALA A 86 3.46 -24.05 0.09
C ALA A 86 2.04 -24.62 0.33
N PRO A 87 1.04 -24.28 -0.50
CA PRO A 87 -0.33 -24.78 -0.34
C PRO A 87 -0.45 -26.32 -0.30
N SER A 88 0.43 -27.03 -1.04
CA SER A 88 0.44 -28.50 -1.12
C SER A 88 1.83 -29.08 -0.90
N VAL A 89 2.52 -28.62 0.14
CA VAL A 89 3.80 -29.19 0.55
C VAL A 89 3.62 -30.60 1.14
N ARG A 90 4.51 -31.52 0.77
CA ARG A 90 4.55 -32.89 1.29
C ARG A 90 5.91 -33.16 1.93
N ALA A 91 5.89 -33.76 3.11
CA ALA A 91 7.08 -34.31 3.75
C ALA A 91 7.31 -35.78 3.33
N ILE A 92 8.52 -36.06 2.85
CA ILE A 92 9.00 -37.41 2.52
C ILE A 92 10.08 -37.77 3.56
N PRO A 93 9.88 -38.81 4.39
CA PRO A 93 10.88 -39.20 5.37
C PRO A 93 12.21 -39.59 4.73
N LEU A 94 13.30 -39.10 5.28
CA LEU A 94 14.65 -39.46 4.85
C LEU A 94 15.17 -40.66 5.63
N LYS A 95 15.95 -41.51 4.96
CA LYS A 95 16.77 -42.51 5.66
C LYS A 95 17.69 -41.77 6.64
N GLY A 96 17.81 -42.26 7.86
CA GLY A 96 18.63 -41.63 8.91
C GLY A 96 18.00 -40.41 9.61
N GLY A 97 16.72 -40.13 9.38
CA GLY A 97 15.96 -39.08 10.07
C GLY A 97 15.88 -37.77 9.28
N GLY A 98 14.80 -37.01 9.55
CA GLY A 98 14.47 -35.78 8.83
C GLY A 98 13.53 -35.98 7.65
N PHE A 99 13.31 -34.92 6.87
CA PHE A 99 12.32 -34.88 5.80
C PHE A 99 12.88 -34.17 4.55
N GLU A 100 12.55 -34.70 3.38
CA GLU A 100 12.56 -33.93 2.13
C GLU A 100 11.17 -33.30 1.95
N LEU A 101 11.11 -31.99 1.83
CA LEU A 101 9.87 -31.26 1.59
C LEU A 101 9.78 -30.95 0.10
N VAL A 102 8.66 -31.33 -0.51
CA VAL A 102 8.42 -31.15 -1.94
C VAL A 102 7.05 -30.54 -2.18
N SER A 103 6.96 -29.67 -3.18
CA SER A 103 5.68 -29.08 -3.57
C SER A 103 4.94 -30.04 -4.49
N GLN A 104 3.64 -30.22 -4.28
CA GLN A 104 2.78 -30.72 -5.34
C GLN A 104 2.37 -29.57 -6.26
N PRO A 105 2.29 -29.79 -7.58
CA PRO A 105 1.76 -28.79 -8.49
C PRO A 105 0.34 -28.40 -8.07
N VAL A 106 0.14 -27.11 -7.80
CA VAL A 106 -1.18 -26.50 -7.61
C VAL A 106 -1.45 -25.59 -8.79
N LYS A 107 -2.70 -25.58 -9.26
CA LYS A 107 -3.10 -24.62 -10.29
C LYS A 107 -3.28 -23.25 -9.64
N HIS A 108 -2.47 -22.30 -10.06
CA HIS A 108 -2.60 -20.90 -9.69
C HIS A 108 -3.38 -20.12 -10.77
N SER A 109 -4.04 -19.04 -10.35
CA SER A 109 -4.80 -18.14 -11.22
C SER A 109 -4.45 -16.69 -10.88
N TYR A 110 -3.21 -16.31 -11.19
CA TYR A 110 -2.70 -14.98 -10.88
C TYR A 110 -3.38 -13.89 -11.71
N ALA A 111 -3.82 -12.83 -11.03
CA ALA A 111 -4.38 -11.63 -11.64
C ALA A 111 -3.90 -10.37 -10.92
N VAL A 112 -4.18 -9.22 -11.52
CA VAL A 112 -4.22 -7.92 -10.84
C VAL A 112 -5.68 -7.51 -10.81
N LEU A 113 -6.10 -6.84 -9.74
CA LEU A 113 -7.34 -6.09 -9.68
C LEU A 113 -6.99 -4.62 -9.49
N ILE A 114 -7.61 -3.75 -10.29
CA ILE A 114 -7.43 -2.31 -10.19
C ILE A 114 -8.81 -1.70 -9.94
N GLN A 115 -8.94 -1.02 -8.80
CA GLN A 115 -10.08 -0.18 -8.49
C GLN A 115 -9.65 1.28 -8.59
N THR A 116 -10.49 2.09 -9.22
CA THR A 116 -10.21 3.50 -9.43
C THR A 116 -11.39 4.35 -9.00
N SER A 117 -11.13 5.53 -8.47
CA SER A 117 -12.16 6.55 -8.32
C SER A 117 -12.32 7.33 -9.62
N GLN A 118 -13.50 7.93 -9.81
CA GLN A 118 -13.63 9.03 -10.76
C GLN A 118 -13.06 10.29 -10.11
N ALA A 119 -12.53 11.20 -10.92
CA ALA A 119 -11.98 12.46 -10.44
C ALA A 119 -12.44 13.63 -11.30
N VAL A 120 -12.32 14.83 -10.75
CA VAL A 120 -12.43 16.08 -11.51
C VAL A 120 -11.03 16.48 -11.97
N ALA A 121 -10.92 17.10 -13.14
CA ALA A 121 -9.69 17.69 -13.62
C ALA A 121 -9.10 18.65 -12.55
N GLY A 122 -7.82 18.46 -12.23
CA GLY A 122 -7.12 19.16 -11.15
C GLY A 122 -7.25 18.51 -9.77
N SER A 123 -7.97 17.38 -9.64
CA SER A 123 -8.03 16.56 -8.42
C SER A 123 -7.36 15.21 -8.61
N VAL A 124 -7.34 14.39 -7.56
CA VAL A 124 -6.79 13.03 -7.57
C VAL A 124 -7.86 11.98 -7.86
N ALA A 125 -7.56 11.04 -8.75
CA ALA A 125 -8.23 9.75 -8.84
C ALA A 125 -7.48 8.73 -7.98
N VAL A 126 -8.14 8.21 -6.95
CA VAL A 126 -7.57 7.18 -6.06
C VAL A 126 -7.45 5.87 -6.83
N LEU A 127 -6.31 5.21 -6.67
CA LEU A 127 -6.02 3.89 -7.23
C LEU A 127 -5.82 2.91 -6.08
N ASN A 128 -6.52 1.78 -6.13
CA ASN A 128 -6.28 0.63 -5.29
C ASN A 128 -5.95 -0.58 -6.17
N VAL A 129 -4.78 -1.18 -5.96
CA VAL A 129 -4.21 -2.23 -6.79
C VAL A 129 -3.93 -3.45 -5.93
N GLU A 130 -4.55 -4.57 -6.27
CA GLU A 130 -4.38 -5.83 -5.56
C GLU A 130 -3.78 -6.88 -6.49
N THR A 131 -2.74 -7.57 -6.02
CA THR A 131 -2.22 -8.78 -6.68
C THR A 131 -2.90 -9.99 -6.06
N VAL A 132 -3.50 -10.86 -6.87
CA VAL A 132 -4.32 -11.99 -6.38
C VAL A 132 -3.93 -13.32 -7.02
N ASP A 133 -4.17 -14.42 -6.30
CA ASP A 133 -4.18 -15.80 -6.77
C ASP A 133 -5.56 -16.42 -6.49
N GLY A 134 -6.38 -16.52 -7.54
CA GLY A 134 -7.81 -16.73 -7.37
C GLY A 134 -8.43 -15.57 -6.59
N ASP A 135 -9.10 -15.88 -5.49
CA ASP A 135 -9.76 -14.88 -4.62
C ASP A 135 -8.87 -14.41 -3.46
N ASN A 136 -7.63 -14.87 -3.38
CA ASN A 136 -6.73 -14.55 -2.27
C ASN A 136 -5.69 -13.52 -2.69
N THR A 137 -5.47 -12.51 -1.87
CA THR A 137 -4.41 -11.53 -2.11
C THR A 137 -3.02 -12.15 -1.91
N VAL A 138 -2.05 -11.63 -2.66
CA VAL A 138 -0.66 -12.06 -2.68
C VAL A 138 0.21 -10.92 -2.13
N PRO A 139 0.85 -11.09 -0.96
CA PRO A 139 1.53 -9.99 -0.27
C PRO A 139 2.91 -9.67 -0.85
N GLY A 140 3.39 -8.43 -0.71
CA GLY A 140 4.80 -8.08 -0.96
C GLY A 140 5.23 -8.11 -2.43
N GLN A 141 4.32 -7.88 -3.37
CA GLN A 141 4.59 -8.05 -4.80
C GLN A 141 5.13 -6.79 -5.44
N ALA A 142 6.25 -6.92 -6.16
CA ALA A 142 6.78 -5.85 -6.98
C ALA A 142 5.87 -5.63 -8.21
N ILE A 143 5.30 -4.43 -8.30
CA ILE A 143 4.40 -4.00 -9.37
C ILE A 143 4.98 -2.79 -10.11
N THR A 144 4.59 -2.65 -11.37
CA THR A 144 4.84 -1.45 -12.18
C THR A 144 3.51 -0.86 -12.60
N ILE A 145 3.31 0.42 -12.31
CA ILE A 145 2.11 1.16 -12.65
C ILE A 145 2.51 2.25 -13.63
N SER A 146 1.78 2.40 -14.73
CA SER A 146 2.04 3.42 -15.74
C SER A 146 0.74 4.03 -16.24
N SER A 147 0.73 5.33 -16.52
CA SER A 147 -0.42 6.03 -17.09
C SER A 147 -0.11 6.56 -18.50
N THR A 148 -1.16 6.89 -19.25
CA THR A 148 -1.04 7.60 -20.53
C THR A 148 -1.02 9.12 -20.33
N GLY A 149 -0.37 9.84 -21.24
CA GLY A 149 -0.45 11.31 -21.31
C GLY A 149 0.44 12.04 -20.31
N PHE A 150 -0.02 13.21 -19.85
CA PHE A 150 0.67 14.11 -18.92
C PHE A 150 0.19 13.96 -17.46
N SER A 151 -0.51 12.88 -17.16
CA SER A 151 -0.94 12.57 -15.80
C SER A 151 0.24 12.25 -14.89
N GLN A 152 0.10 12.57 -13.60
CA GLN A 152 1.13 12.33 -12.58
C GLN A 152 0.68 11.22 -11.63
N LEU A 153 1.60 10.33 -11.27
CA LEU A 153 1.37 9.24 -10.33
C LEU A 153 1.95 9.57 -8.95
N GLU A 154 1.18 9.30 -7.90
CA GLU A 154 1.63 9.40 -6.52
C GLU A 154 2.15 8.05 -6.02
N PRO A 155 3.28 7.98 -5.29
CA PRO A 155 4.05 9.08 -4.66
C PRO A 155 5.16 9.69 -5.54
N SER A 156 5.24 9.35 -6.83
CA SER A 156 6.32 9.78 -7.72
C SER A 156 5.92 10.99 -8.56
N SER A 157 5.85 12.16 -7.91
CA SER A 157 5.54 13.44 -8.56
C SER A 157 6.22 13.59 -9.93
N GLY A 158 5.44 13.93 -10.96
CA GLY A 158 5.94 14.13 -12.32
C GLY A 158 6.30 12.87 -13.12
N ALA A 159 6.09 11.66 -12.59
CA ALA A 159 6.34 10.42 -13.32
C ALA A 159 5.08 9.86 -14.01
N SER A 160 5.26 9.33 -15.23
CA SER A 160 4.24 8.57 -15.96
C SER A 160 4.31 7.06 -15.68
N ALA A 161 5.30 6.61 -14.92
CA ALA A 161 5.43 5.23 -14.45
C ALA A 161 6.11 5.17 -13.08
N ILE A 162 5.65 4.25 -12.22
CA ILE A 162 6.22 3.99 -10.90
C ILE A 162 6.48 2.50 -10.70
N HIS A 163 7.57 2.18 -10.01
CA HIS A 163 7.91 0.83 -9.57
C HIS A 163 7.81 0.77 -8.05
N VAL A 164 6.87 -0.02 -7.55
CA VAL A 164 6.51 -0.08 -6.13
C VAL A 164 6.23 -1.52 -5.71
N THR A 165 6.09 -1.77 -4.41
CA THR A 165 5.77 -3.09 -3.85
C THR A 165 4.43 -3.03 -3.10
N THR A 166 3.59 -4.06 -3.24
CA THR A 166 2.36 -4.18 -2.44
C THR A 166 2.68 -4.46 -0.98
N ASP A 167 1.79 -4.08 -0.08
CA ASP A 167 1.93 -4.28 1.35
C ASP A 167 1.74 -5.76 1.78
N SER A 168 1.72 -6.00 3.08
CA SER A 168 1.45 -7.31 3.67
C SER A 168 0.06 -7.86 3.40
N SER A 169 -0.89 -7.02 2.97
CA SER A 169 -2.21 -7.46 2.53
C SER A 169 -2.26 -7.81 1.05
N GLY A 170 -1.19 -7.55 0.28
CA GLY A 170 -1.14 -7.71 -1.16
C GLY A 170 -1.73 -6.54 -1.94
N THR A 171 -1.85 -5.39 -1.27
CA THR A 171 -2.49 -4.20 -1.77
C THR A 171 -1.47 -3.07 -1.94
N TRP A 172 -1.67 -2.24 -2.95
CA TRP A 172 -1.02 -0.95 -3.06
C TRP A 172 -2.10 0.12 -3.27
N GLN A 173 -2.03 1.21 -2.54
CA GLN A 173 -2.94 2.34 -2.67
C GLN A 173 -2.14 3.60 -3.03
N GLY A 174 -2.66 4.38 -3.97
CA GLY A 174 -2.06 5.64 -4.39
C GLY A 174 -3.02 6.50 -5.20
N GLY A 175 -2.46 7.43 -5.97
CA GLY A 175 -3.22 8.45 -6.70
C GLY A 175 -2.73 8.69 -8.12
N LEU A 176 -3.64 9.16 -8.96
CA LEU A 176 -3.37 9.67 -10.30
C LEU A 176 -4.00 11.06 -10.42
N THR A 177 -3.24 12.05 -10.86
CA THR A 177 -3.77 13.40 -11.11
C THR A 177 -3.67 13.78 -12.57
N ASP A 178 -4.68 14.48 -13.08
CA ASP A 178 -4.64 15.11 -14.40
C ASP A 178 -5.36 16.46 -14.34
N SER A 179 -4.78 17.49 -14.95
CA SER A 179 -5.37 18.83 -15.02
C SER A 179 -6.41 18.99 -16.13
N THR A 180 -6.54 17.98 -17.00
CA THR A 180 -7.39 18.01 -18.18
C THR A 180 -8.62 17.14 -17.97
N ALA A 181 -9.76 17.59 -18.48
CA ALA A 181 -10.97 16.77 -18.53
C ALA A 181 -10.85 15.75 -19.68
N GLU A 182 -10.31 14.57 -19.36
CA GLU A 182 -10.10 13.49 -20.33
C GLU A 182 -10.20 12.10 -19.68
N THR A 183 -9.97 11.04 -20.46
CA THR A 183 -9.85 9.68 -19.93
C THR A 183 -8.40 9.24 -19.99
N VAL A 184 -7.81 9.01 -18.83
CA VAL A 184 -6.45 8.47 -18.69
C VAL A 184 -6.54 6.95 -18.58
N TYR A 185 -5.59 6.23 -19.19
CA TYR A 185 -5.50 4.78 -19.04
C TYR A 185 -4.37 4.42 -18.08
N VAL A 186 -4.70 3.72 -17.00
CA VAL A 186 -3.73 3.18 -16.05
C VAL A 186 -3.48 1.72 -16.40
N THR A 187 -2.22 1.35 -16.54
CA THR A 187 -1.77 -0.01 -16.72
C THR A 187 -0.97 -0.43 -15.49
N VAL A 188 -1.30 -1.61 -14.95
CA VAL A 188 -0.48 -2.28 -13.94
C VAL A 188 0.08 -3.58 -14.51
N SER A 189 1.33 -3.88 -14.20
CA SER A 189 1.94 -5.16 -14.48
C SER A 189 2.78 -5.69 -13.31
N TRP A 190 2.85 -7.01 -13.18
CA TRP A 190 3.71 -7.67 -12.20
C TRP A 190 4.18 -9.03 -12.71
N LYS A 191 5.29 -9.51 -12.13
CA LYS A 191 5.84 -10.83 -12.40
C LYS A 191 5.34 -11.81 -11.34
N THR A 192 4.62 -12.85 -11.75
CA THR A 192 4.10 -13.87 -10.84
C THR A 192 5.25 -14.69 -10.24
N PRO A 193 5.01 -15.41 -9.13
CA PRO A 193 6.03 -16.26 -8.52
C PRO A 193 6.56 -17.37 -9.46
N SER A 194 5.73 -17.81 -10.40
CA SER A 194 6.12 -18.77 -11.45
C SER A 194 6.90 -18.13 -12.62
N GLY A 195 7.16 -16.82 -12.56
CA GLY A 195 7.90 -16.05 -13.56
C GLY A 195 7.08 -15.53 -14.75
N GLY A 196 5.76 -15.75 -14.77
CA GLY A 196 4.87 -15.19 -15.79
C GLY A 196 4.65 -13.70 -15.58
N VAL A 197 4.20 -12.97 -16.60
CA VAL A 197 3.83 -11.56 -16.47
C VAL A 197 2.33 -11.41 -16.60
N VAL A 198 1.71 -10.77 -15.61
CA VAL A 198 0.29 -10.39 -15.63
C VAL A 198 0.21 -8.88 -15.84
N ARG A 199 -0.74 -8.45 -16.67
CA ARG A 199 -0.98 -7.04 -17.00
C ARG A 199 -2.47 -6.75 -17.08
N GLN A 200 -2.90 -5.62 -16.53
CA GLN A 200 -4.26 -5.11 -16.66
C GLN A 200 -4.22 -3.61 -16.97
N THR A 201 -5.16 -3.13 -17.78
CA THR A 201 -5.34 -1.71 -18.08
C THR A 201 -6.79 -1.31 -17.79
N VAL A 202 -6.98 -0.18 -17.11
CA VAL A 202 -8.30 0.38 -16.77
C VAL A 202 -8.38 1.86 -17.16
N PRO A 203 -9.55 2.33 -17.61
CA PRO A 203 -9.81 3.75 -17.84
C PRO A 203 -10.09 4.49 -16.52
N VAL A 204 -9.60 5.72 -16.42
CA VAL A 204 -9.83 6.65 -15.31
C VAL A 204 -10.37 7.96 -15.89
N PRO A 205 -11.68 8.24 -15.74
CA PRO A 205 -12.28 9.46 -16.26
C PRO A 205 -12.03 10.66 -15.34
N PHE A 206 -11.46 11.73 -15.91
CA PHE A 206 -11.37 13.06 -15.32
C PHE A 206 -12.46 13.95 -15.91
N GLN A 207 -13.38 14.40 -15.06
CA GLN A 207 -14.50 15.26 -15.46
C GLN A 207 -14.10 16.73 -15.42
N ALA A 208 -14.72 17.56 -16.25
CA ALA A 208 -14.54 19.01 -16.13
C ALA A 208 -15.03 19.50 -14.76
N GLN A 209 -14.29 20.44 -14.17
CA GLN A 209 -14.73 21.12 -12.96
C GLN A 209 -16.02 21.88 -13.26
N LYS A 210 -17.02 21.71 -12.39
CA LYS A 210 -18.25 22.50 -12.46
C LYS A 210 -17.93 23.93 -12.02
N THR A 211 -17.56 24.78 -12.96
CA THR A 211 -17.40 26.21 -12.72
C THR A 211 -18.77 26.90 -12.71
N ASN A 212 -18.99 27.80 -11.75
CA ASN A 212 -20.06 28.77 -11.87
C ASN A 212 -19.76 29.65 -13.08
N GLY A 213 -20.61 29.59 -14.10
CA GLY A 213 -20.52 30.48 -15.25
C GLY A 213 -20.66 31.93 -14.81
N THR A 214 -19.58 32.71 -14.92
CA THR A 214 -19.68 34.17 -15.05
C THR A 214 -20.12 34.49 -16.47
N SER A 215 -21.43 34.56 -16.70
CA SER A 215 -22.00 35.25 -17.85
C SER A 215 -23.11 36.17 -17.39
N GLY A 216 -22.93 37.46 -17.64
CA GLY A 216 -23.90 38.49 -17.32
C GLY A 216 -25.25 38.33 -18.03
N ASN A 217 -26.22 39.06 -17.48
CA ASN A 217 -27.60 39.31 -17.90
C ASN A 217 -28.72 38.33 -17.47
N ALA A 218 -29.31 38.73 -16.34
CA ALA A 218 -30.74 38.88 -16.05
C ALA A 218 -31.68 37.65 -15.86
N SER A 219 -32.37 37.71 -14.71
CA SER A 219 -33.67 37.13 -14.30
C SER A 219 -33.79 35.64 -13.91
N GLY A 220 -33.33 35.33 -12.68
CA GLY A 220 -33.85 34.46 -11.59
C GLY A 220 -34.54 33.08 -11.82
N PRO A 221 -34.73 32.25 -10.76
CA PRO A 221 -34.15 32.29 -9.40
C PRO A 221 -33.30 31.03 -9.04
N ALA A 222 -32.51 31.18 -7.97
CA ALA A 222 -31.68 30.18 -7.28
C ALA A 222 -30.35 29.75 -7.93
N SER A 223 -29.50 30.74 -8.24
CA SER A 223 -28.05 30.54 -8.34
C SER A 223 -27.46 30.36 -6.93
N GLN A 224 -27.05 29.14 -6.58
CA GLN A 224 -26.30 28.88 -5.34
C GLN A 224 -24.88 29.44 -5.47
N SER A 225 -24.68 30.60 -4.85
CA SER A 225 -23.35 31.18 -4.62
C SER A 225 -22.52 30.22 -3.74
N PRO A 226 -21.17 30.29 -3.73
CA PRO A 226 -20.41 29.72 -2.63
C PRO A 226 -21.04 30.19 -1.31
N PRO A 227 -21.11 29.32 -0.29
CA PRO A 227 -21.82 29.65 0.94
C PRO A 227 -21.29 30.96 1.52
N SER A 228 -22.17 31.95 1.55
CA SER A 228 -21.90 33.27 2.11
C SER A 228 -22.19 33.19 3.60
N LEU A 229 -21.16 32.87 4.39
CA LEU A 229 -21.17 33.04 5.84
C LEU A 229 -20.68 34.46 6.12
N SER A 230 -21.56 35.31 6.66
CA SER A 230 -21.47 36.77 6.65
C SER A 230 -20.31 37.41 7.43
N SER A 231 -19.33 36.63 7.88
CA SER A 231 -18.12 37.08 8.56
C SER A 231 -16.84 36.31 8.20
N GLU A 232 -16.93 35.26 7.38
CA GLU A 232 -15.79 34.40 7.01
C GLU A 232 -15.31 34.71 5.59
N HIS A 233 -13.99 34.83 5.42
CA HIS A 233 -13.33 35.04 4.14
C HIS A 233 -12.71 33.74 3.62
N LEU A 234 -12.85 33.49 2.31
CA LEU A 234 -12.25 32.34 1.64
C LEU A 234 -10.71 32.46 1.58
N VAL A 235 -10.01 31.60 2.31
CA VAL A 235 -8.54 31.55 2.33
C VAL A 235 -7.99 30.74 1.16
N ALA A 236 -8.57 29.57 0.94
CA ALA A 236 -8.15 28.65 -0.12
C ALA A 236 -9.31 27.77 -0.58
N SER A 237 -9.26 27.33 -1.84
CA SER A 237 -10.15 26.29 -2.36
C SER A 237 -9.37 25.29 -3.20
N THR A 238 -9.66 24.01 -3.02
CA THR A 238 -9.02 22.92 -3.77
C THR A 238 -10.07 21.90 -4.19
N PRO A 239 -10.00 21.35 -5.41
CA PRO A 239 -10.92 20.30 -5.83
C PRO A 239 -10.66 19.01 -5.05
N VAL A 240 -11.72 18.24 -4.82
CA VAL A 240 -11.66 16.96 -4.08
C VAL A 240 -12.34 15.84 -4.86
N SER A 241 -11.93 14.61 -4.57
CA SER A 241 -12.61 13.39 -5.00
C SER A 241 -13.16 12.62 -3.81
N PHE A 242 -14.15 11.76 -4.08
CA PHE A 242 -14.80 10.93 -3.08
C PHE A 242 -14.60 9.46 -3.44
N TYR A 243 -14.07 8.66 -2.51
CA TYR A 243 -13.82 7.23 -2.73
C TYR A 243 -13.92 6.46 -1.41
N GLN A 244 -14.67 5.35 -1.40
CA GLN A 244 -14.87 4.51 -0.19
C GLN A 244 -15.18 5.30 1.09
N ASN A 245 -16.05 6.31 1.00
CA ASN A 245 -16.39 7.27 2.09
C ASN A 245 -15.27 8.22 2.55
N GLY A 246 -14.09 8.17 1.95
CA GLY A 246 -13.02 9.15 2.13
C GLY A 246 -13.16 10.36 1.20
N VAL A 247 -12.56 11.48 1.62
CA VAL A 247 -12.42 12.71 0.83
C VAL A 247 -10.95 12.93 0.56
N PHE A 248 -10.58 13.05 -0.72
CA PHE A 248 -9.19 13.13 -1.14
C PHE A 248 -8.91 14.46 -1.83
N LEU A 249 -7.78 15.06 -1.51
CA LEU A 249 -7.32 16.32 -2.09
C LEU A 249 -5.84 16.27 -2.45
N GLN A 250 -5.44 17.12 -3.38
CA GLN A 250 -4.05 17.35 -3.69
C GLN A 250 -3.53 18.57 -2.90
N ALA A 251 -2.34 18.44 -2.34
CA ALA A 251 -1.52 19.52 -1.81
C ALA A 251 -0.11 19.40 -2.39
N SER A 252 0.73 20.41 -2.24
CA SER A 252 2.15 20.28 -2.56
C SER A 252 3.07 20.76 -1.45
N SER A 253 4.28 20.22 -1.39
CA SER A 253 5.35 20.66 -0.51
C SER A 253 6.62 20.83 -1.33
N GLY A 254 7.01 22.08 -1.60
CA GLY A 254 8.02 22.35 -2.63
C GLY A 254 7.50 21.94 -4.01
N ASP A 255 8.29 21.16 -4.74
CA ASP A 255 7.96 20.62 -6.07
C ASP A 255 7.23 19.27 -6.01
N GLU A 256 7.03 18.73 -4.80
CA GLU A 256 6.38 17.44 -4.59
C GLU A 256 4.88 17.63 -4.44
N SER A 257 4.12 16.98 -5.32
CA SER A 257 2.67 16.84 -5.22
C SER A 257 2.37 15.70 -4.24
N ILE A 258 1.32 15.85 -3.41
CA ILE A 258 0.95 14.88 -2.39
C ILE A 258 -0.57 14.72 -2.35
N THR A 259 -1.05 13.49 -2.46
CA THR A 259 -2.45 13.14 -2.18
C THR A 259 -2.67 12.94 -0.69
N PHE A 260 -3.61 13.70 -0.13
CA PHE A 260 -4.08 13.53 1.23
C PHE A 260 -5.51 13.00 1.25
N GLN A 261 -5.79 12.08 2.18
CA GLN A 261 -7.13 11.83 2.67
C GLN A 261 -7.43 12.80 3.81
N LEU A 262 -8.50 13.58 3.70
CA LEU A 262 -8.99 14.38 4.81
C LEU A 262 -9.60 13.45 5.86
N ASP A 263 -9.03 13.43 7.06
CA ASP A 263 -9.47 12.58 8.15
C ASP A 263 -9.90 13.42 9.36
N THR A 264 -11.21 13.56 9.55
CA THR A 264 -11.79 14.28 10.69
C THR A 264 -11.56 13.57 12.02
N GLY A 265 -11.15 12.29 12.01
CA GLY A 265 -10.73 11.54 13.19
C GLY A 265 -9.29 11.80 13.60
N ALA A 266 -8.45 12.28 12.68
CA ALA A 266 -7.05 12.61 12.94
C ALA A 266 -6.90 14.06 13.41
N TYR A 267 -6.28 14.26 14.58
CA TYR A 267 -5.96 15.60 15.06
C TYR A 267 -4.73 16.16 14.33
N GLU A 268 -3.60 15.45 14.37
CA GLU A 268 -2.42 15.73 13.58
C GLU A 268 -2.46 15.10 12.18
N THR A 269 -1.78 15.72 11.22
CA THR A 269 -1.50 15.13 9.90
C THR A 269 -0.59 13.91 10.05
N LEU A 270 -0.88 12.81 9.36
CA LEU A 270 -0.07 11.58 9.35
C LEU A 270 0.63 11.39 8.01
N LEU A 271 1.95 11.13 8.05
CA LEU A 271 2.78 10.86 6.88
C LEU A 271 3.54 9.53 7.06
N GLY A 272 3.72 8.80 5.95
CA GLY A 272 4.62 7.65 5.92
C GLY A 272 6.09 8.06 5.89
N GLY A 273 6.98 7.19 6.39
CA GLY A 273 8.42 7.45 6.46
C GLY A 273 9.10 7.74 5.11
N SER A 274 8.66 7.08 4.03
CA SER A 274 9.19 7.30 2.68
C SER A 274 8.93 8.71 2.16
N LEU A 275 7.68 9.18 2.29
CA LEU A 275 7.29 10.54 1.92
C LEU A 275 8.00 11.57 2.80
N ALA A 276 8.09 11.33 4.11
CA ALA A 276 8.82 12.23 5.01
C ALA A 276 10.31 12.37 4.64
N ALA A 277 10.95 11.28 4.20
CA ALA A 277 12.33 11.31 3.72
C ALA A 277 12.48 12.07 2.40
N GLN A 278 11.54 11.88 1.46
CA GLN A 278 11.49 12.61 0.18
C GLN A 278 11.31 14.12 0.39
N LEU A 279 10.47 14.50 1.34
CA LEU A 279 10.23 15.90 1.71
C LEU A 279 11.31 16.49 2.64
N HIS A 280 12.31 15.69 3.03
CA HIS A 280 13.36 16.07 3.98
C HIS A 280 12.83 16.65 5.30
N LEU A 281 11.76 16.03 5.84
CA LEU A 281 11.12 16.53 7.06
C LEU A 281 12.01 16.32 8.29
N PRO A 282 12.02 17.26 9.25
CA PRO A 282 12.80 17.13 10.47
C PRO A 282 12.22 16.05 11.40
N ASN A 283 13.08 15.36 12.14
CA ASN A 283 12.66 14.56 13.29
C ASN A 283 12.71 15.43 14.55
N LEU A 284 11.55 15.76 15.11
CA LEU A 284 11.40 16.65 16.28
C LEU A 284 11.25 15.88 17.60
N GLY A 285 11.36 14.56 17.58
CA GLY A 285 11.27 13.69 18.75
C GLY A 285 10.35 12.49 18.53
N THR A 286 10.76 11.34 19.05
CA THR A 286 9.99 10.09 19.01
C THR A 286 8.75 10.18 19.87
N ILE A 287 7.65 9.60 19.39
CA ILE A 287 6.40 9.42 20.11
C ILE A 287 5.88 7.99 19.91
N GLU A 288 5.07 7.52 20.85
CA GLU A 288 4.27 6.32 20.64
C GLU A 288 2.89 6.74 20.12
N VAL A 289 2.48 6.19 18.98
CA VAL A 289 1.16 6.42 18.40
C VAL A 289 0.36 5.13 18.51
N GLY A 290 -0.78 5.20 19.19
CA GLY A 290 -1.70 4.08 19.33
C GLY A 290 -2.78 4.12 18.25
N GLY A 291 -2.81 3.10 17.39
CA GLY A 291 -3.88 2.88 16.40
C GLY A 291 -4.61 1.55 16.62
N ILE A 292 -5.59 1.25 15.76
CA ILE A 292 -6.33 -0.03 15.77
C ILE A 292 -5.40 -1.24 15.53
N GLY A 293 -4.18 -1.02 15.01
CA GLY A 293 -3.20 -2.04 14.65
C GLY A 293 -2.04 -2.28 15.64
N GLY A 294 -1.83 -1.45 16.66
CA GLY A 294 -0.68 -1.57 17.59
C GLY A 294 -0.04 -0.23 17.97
N THR A 295 1.15 -0.31 18.59
CA THR A 295 2.03 0.82 18.91
C THR A 295 3.25 0.76 18.00
N ASP A 296 3.39 1.74 17.11
CA ASP A 296 4.57 1.89 16.25
C ASP A 296 5.45 3.05 16.75
N GLU A 297 6.78 2.92 16.53
CA GLU A 297 7.72 4.01 16.78
C GLU A 297 7.55 5.08 15.70
N ALA A 298 6.78 6.11 16.04
CA ALA A 298 6.58 7.28 15.20
C ALA A 298 7.42 8.46 15.72
N TYR A 299 7.47 9.55 14.97
CA TYR A 299 8.10 10.79 15.42
C TYR A 299 7.31 12.02 15.01
N MET A 300 7.40 13.06 15.82
CA MET A 300 6.83 14.37 15.52
C MET A 300 7.66 15.08 14.46
N SER A 301 6.98 15.77 13.56
CA SER A 301 7.58 16.56 12.50
C SER A 301 6.71 17.78 12.18
N LYS A 302 7.09 18.51 11.13
CA LYS A 302 6.31 19.62 10.59
C LYS A 302 6.47 19.68 9.09
N VAL A 303 5.38 19.96 8.39
CA VAL A 303 5.34 20.05 6.92
C VAL A 303 4.75 21.39 6.50
N THR A 304 5.29 21.97 5.43
CA THR A 304 4.68 23.14 4.78
C THR A 304 3.89 22.66 3.59
N LEU A 305 2.60 23.00 3.53
CA LEU A 305 1.71 22.60 2.44
C LEU A 305 1.18 23.82 1.69
N ASN A 306 1.21 23.75 0.36
CA ASN A 306 0.43 24.61 -0.51
C ASN A 306 -0.89 23.89 -0.85
N ILE A 307 -2.01 24.45 -0.42
CA ILE A 307 -3.35 23.92 -0.67
C ILE A 307 -4.16 25.02 -1.34
N GLY A 308 -4.67 24.75 -2.55
CA GLY A 308 -5.50 25.71 -3.27
C GLY A 308 -4.81 27.04 -3.56
N GLY A 309 -3.47 27.04 -3.70
CA GLY A 309 -2.66 28.23 -3.92
C GLY A 309 -2.28 29.00 -2.65
N HIS A 310 -2.71 28.55 -1.46
CA HIS A 310 -2.33 29.15 -0.19
C HIS A 310 -1.30 28.30 0.54
N VAL A 311 -0.25 28.94 1.06
CA VAL A 311 0.81 28.27 1.81
C VAL A 311 0.48 28.25 3.31
N PHE A 312 0.39 27.05 3.86
CA PHE A 312 0.22 26.77 5.28
C PHE A 312 1.55 26.25 5.83
N PRO A 313 2.34 27.12 6.51
CA PRO A 313 3.66 26.74 7.01
C PRO A 313 3.58 25.94 8.31
N ASP A 314 4.60 25.09 8.52
CA ASP A 314 4.86 24.41 9.79
C ASP A 314 3.66 23.65 10.39
N ILE A 315 2.85 23.01 9.53
CA ILE A 315 1.74 22.15 9.96
C ILE A 315 2.32 20.99 10.80
N PRO A 316 1.96 20.85 12.08
CA PRO A 316 2.39 19.70 12.88
C PRO A 316 1.93 18.39 12.25
N CYS A 317 2.86 17.44 12.14
CA CYS A 317 2.55 16.11 11.63
C CYS A 317 3.26 15.02 12.42
N ILE A 318 2.68 13.83 12.35
CA ILE A 318 3.25 12.57 12.84
C ILE A 318 3.83 11.86 11.61
N VAL A 319 5.06 11.38 11.72
CA VAL A 319 5.64 10.46 10.76
C VAL A 319 5.64 9.07 11.38
N ASP A 320 4.90 8.17 10.75
CA ASP A 320 4.89 6.76 11.07
C ASP A 320 5.66 6.00 9.97
N PRO A 321 6.86 5.46 10.25
CA PRO A 321 7.63 4.69 9.28
C PRO A 321 6.93 3.43 8.77
N SER A 322 5.96 2.87 9.52
CA SER A 322 5.22 1.67 9.12
C SER A 322 4.04 2.00 8.18
N TRP A 323 3.59 3.26 8.14
CA TRP A 323 2.43 3.68 7.37
C TRP A 323 2.69 3.61 5.86
N THR A 324 1.99 2.70 5.19
CA THR A 324 2.01 2.52 3.73
C THR A 324 0.77 3.06 3.02
N GLY A 325 -0.19 3.60 3.78
CA GLY A 325 -1.44 4.14 3.25
C GLY A 325 -1.30 5.55 2.67
N VAL A 326 -2.41 6.10 2.20
CA VAL A 326 -2.49 7.51 1.79
C VAL A 326 -2.23 8.42 3.01
N PRO A 327 -1.40 9.46 2.90
CA PRO A 327 -1.25 10.49 3.94
C PRO A 327 -2.59 11.02 4.46
N LEU A 328 -2.70 11.23 5.77
CA LEU A 328 -3.91 11.77 6.39
C LEU A 328 -3.72 13.24 6.69
N LEU A 329 -4.65 14.09 6.27
CA LEU A 329 -4.69 15.51 6.64
C LEU A 329 -5.56 15.65 7.88
N GLY A 330 -4.93 15.93 9.03
CA GLY A 330 -5.62 16.16 10.29
C GLY A 330 -6.18 17.57 10.39
N TYR A 331 -7.24 17.74 11.19
CA TYR A 331 -7.93 19.04 11.31
C TYR A 331 -7.33 19.97 12.37
N GLY A 332 -6.43 19.48 13.24
CA GLY A 332 -5.94 20.17 14.43
C GLY A 332 -5.24 21.49 14.12
N PHE A 333 -4.36 21.52 13.10
CA PHE A 333 -3.70 22.76 12.66
C PHE A 333 -4.71 23.83 12.23
N PHE A 334 -5.73 23.43 11.45
CA PHE A 334 -6.74 24.36 10.95
C PHE A 334 -7.56 24.94 12.10
N GLN A 335 -8.02 24.08 13.01
CA GLN A 335 -8.78 24.49 14.19
C GLN A 335 -7.98 25.43 15.10
N GLN A 336 -6.72 25.10 15.40
CA GLN A 336 -5.86 25.93 16.28
C GLN A 336 -5.58 27.32 15.70
N ASN A 337 -5.60 27.46 14.37
CA ASN A 337 -5.34 28.71 13.68
C ASN A 337 -6.62 29.46 13.25
N GLY A 338 -7.79 28.99 13.72
CA GLY A 338 -9.09 29.61 13.48
C GLY A 338 -9.58 29.46 12.04
N TYR A 339 -9.23 28.36 11.37
CA TYR A 339 -9.74 28.04 10.05
C TYR A 339 -10.92 27.08 10.14
N ASP A 340 -11.92 27.30 9.30
CA ASP A 340 -13.03 26.38 9.08
C ASP A 340 -12.86 25.61 7.77
N LEU A 341 -13.14 24.31 7.81
CA LEU A 341 -13.06 23.41 6.66
C LEU A 341 -14.47 23.04 6.20
N LEU A 342 -14.82 23.42 4.97
CA LEU A 342 -16.11 23.10 4.38
C LEU A 342 -15.94 22.22 3.14
N ILE A 343 -16.57 21.06 3.15
CA ILE A 343 -16.57 20.11 2.03
C ILE A 343 -17.89 20.23 1.27
N SER A 344 -17.82 20.47 -0.04
CA SER A 344 -18.96 20.49 -0.94
C SER A 344 -18.94 19.29 -1.88
N GLN A 345 -19.85 18.33 -1.68
CA GLN A 345 -20.01 17.18 -2.57
C GLN A 345 -20.54 17.57 -3.94
N THR A 346 -21.41 18.59 -4.01
CA THR A 346 -22.02 19.03 -5.28
C THR A 346 -21.04 19.75 -6.19
N GLN A 347 -20.09 20.46 -5.58
CA GLN A 347 -19.04 21.22 -6.28
C GLN A 347 -17.72 20.46 -6.34
N SER A 348 -17.61 19.30 -5.68
CA SER A 348 -16.38 18.52 -5.56
C SER A 348 -15.20 19.39 -5.12
N ALA A 349 -15.39 20.17 -4.05
CA ALA A 349 -14.38 21.10 -3.55
C ALA A 349 -14.33 21.14 -2.02
N LEU A 350 -13.13 21.36 -1.51
CA LEU A 350 -12.85 21.79 -0.15
C LEU A 350 -12.64 23.31 -0.16
N TYR A 351 -13.24 23.98 0.82
CA TYR A 351 -13.06 25.39 1.11
C TYR A 351 -12.42 25.54 2.49
N ILE A 352 -11.38 26.37 2.57
CA ILE A 352 -10.73 26.76 3.82
C ILE A 352 -11.08 28.22 4.07
N MET A 353 -11.73 28.49 5.19
CA MET A 353 -12.27 29.80 5.55
C MET A 353 -11.61 30.33 6.82
N LYS A 354 -11.65 31.65 7.03
CA LYS A 354 -11.16 32.33 8.25
C LYS A 354 -11.92 33.62 8.51
#